data_AF-A0A9W7Y5L3-F1
#
_entry.id   AF-A0A9W7Y5L3-F1
#
_cell.length_a   1.000
_cell.length_b   1.000
_cell.length_c   1.000
_cell.angle_alpha   90.00
_cell.angle_beta   90.00
_cell.angle_gamma   90.00
#
_symmetry.space_group_name_H-M   'P 1'
#
loop_
_entity.id
_entity.type
_entity.pdbx_description
1 polymer ?
#
loop_
_entity_poly.entity_id
_entity_poly.type
_entity_poly.pdbx_seq_one_letter_code
_entity_poly.pdbx_strand_id
1 'polypeptide(L)'
;MDPVTDPSSGDVSQAAPMRRVSGRTWKDAKKPTNRSMIHKSLRKTYDQRMEEKTKLQATKALENELKQEKKAEKDAIREKIVERRKRKEEQLRKEKYDAEMSARKRMRVKRKELKARAHAKH
;
A
#
# COMPACT_ATOMS: atom_id res chain seq x y z
N MET A 1 -61.16 -43.21 25.78
CA MET A 1 -60.69 -43.56 24.43
C MET A 1 -59.52 -42.67 24.10
N ASP A 2 -58.36 -43.18 24.52
CA ASP A 2 -57.00 -43.07 23.99
C ASP A 2 -56.27 -41.71 23.81
N PRO A 3 -55.10 -41.54 24.47
CA PRO A 3 -54.06 -40.58 24.11
C PRO A 3 -53.15 -41.17 23.02
N VAL A 4 -52.74 -40.38 22.03
CA VAL A 4 -51.77 -40.83 21.00
C VAL A 4 -50.42 -40.15 21.22
N THR A 5 -49.46 -41.00 21.58
CA THR A 5 -47.99 -40.88 21.60
C THR A 5 -47.41 -40.31 20.30
N ASP A 6 -46.62 -39.22 20.35
CA ASP A 6 -45.14 -39.16 20.52
C ASP A 6 -44.41 -38.99 19.16
N PRO A 7 -43.08 -38.85 19.05
CA PRO A 7 -42.37 -37.60 18.78
C PRO A 7 -41.61 -37.66 17.44
N SER A 8 -41.82 -36.73 16.52
CA SER A 8 -40.97 -36.65 15.32
C SER A 8 -39.77 -35.76 15.57
N SER A 9 -38.76 -36.39 16.18
CA SER A 9 -37.35 -36.06 16.09
C SER A 9 -37.00 -35.78 14.62
N GLY A 10 -36.89 -34.49 14.27
CA GLY A 10 -36.25 -34.09 13.03
C GLY A 10 -34.78 -34.47 13.11
N ASP A 11 -34.46 -35.64 12.55
CA ASP A 11 -33.10 -36.11 12.28
C ASP A 11 -32.30 -34.95 11.69
N VAL A 12 -31.42 -34.35 12.50
CA VAL A 12 -30.32 -33.55 11.99
C VAL A 12 -29.36 -34.58 11.41
N SER A 13 -29.71 -35.06 10.22
CA SER A 13 -28.89 -35.97 9.44
C SER A 13 -27.54 -35.30 9.31
N GLN A 14 -26.59 -35.81 10.09
CA GLN A 14 -25.20 -35.40 10.08
C GLN A 14 -24.81 -35.25 8.61
N ALA A 15 -24.46 -34.03 8.20
CA ALA A 15 -23.83 -33.80 6.92
C ALA A 15 -22.54 -34.64 6.94
N ALA A 16 -22.64 -35.86 6.42
CA ALA A 16 -21.50 -36.75 6.27
C ALA A 16 -20.46 -35.94 5.48
N PRO A 17 -19.21 -35.86 5.95
CA PRO A 17 -18.20 -35.11 5.23
C PRO A 17 -18.20 -35.66 3.82
N MET A 18 -18.27 -34.76 2.83
CA MET A 18 -18.23 -35.09 1.41
C MET A 18 -16.90 -35.81 1.15
N ARG A 19 -16.87 -37.11 1.39
CA ARG A 19 -15.67 -37.93 1.38
C ARG A 19 -15.14 -37.86 -0.05
N ARG A 20 -13.84 -37.67 -0.23
CA ARG A 20 -13.17 -37.84 -1.52
C ARG A 20 -13.23 -39.33 -1.92
N VAL A 21 -14.41 -39.79 -2.32
CA VAL A 21 -14.67 -41.16 -2.78
C VAL A 21 -14.70 -41.11 -4.30
N SER A 22 -13.89 -41.93 -4.97
CA SER A 22 -14.16 -42.19 -6.38
C SER A 22 -15.43 -43.04 -6.45
N GLY A 23 -16.40 -42.70 -7.28
CA GLY A 23 -17.69 -43.42 -7.41
C GLY A 23 -17.59 -44.86 -7.95
N ARG A 24 -16.42 -45.50 -7.83
CA ARG A 24 -16.10 -46.84 -8.24
C ARG A 24 -15.98 -47.69 -6.97
N THR A 25 -16.89 -48.65 -6.82
CA THR A 25 -17.15 -49.40 -5.58
C THR A 25 -15.96 -50.17 -5.03
N TRP A 26 -14.99 -50.55 -5.89
CA TRP A 26 -13.78 -51.27 -5.47
C TRP A 26 -12.64 -50.36 -4.97
N LYS A 27 -12.82 -49.05 -4.97
CA LYS A 27 -11.79 -48.10 -4.51
C LYS A 27 -12.12 -47.59 -3.12
N ASP A 28 -11.16 -47.74 -2.20
CA ASP A 28 -11.25 -47.18 -0.86
C ASP A 28 -11.30 -45.64 -0.86
N ALA A 29 -11.95 -45.07 0.16
CA ALA A 29 -11.95 -43.63 0.39
C ALA A 29 -10.52 -43.11 0.57
N LYS A 30 -10.18 -42.01 -0.12
CA LYS A 30 -8.84 -41.42 -0.04
C LYS A 30 -8.55 -40.97 1.40
N LYS A 31 -7.59 -41.61 2.05
CA LYS A 31 -7.04 -41.18 3.33
C LYS A 31 -6.00 -40.08 3.09
N PRO A 32 -5.85 -39.10 4.01
CA PRO A 32 -4.76 -38.14 3.92
C PRO A 32 -3.42 -38.87 3.95
N THR A 33 -2.50 -38.51 3.05
CA THR A 33 -1.16 -39.10 2.99
C THR A 33 -0.40 -38.76 4.26
N ASN A 34 -0.11 -39.77 5.09
CA ASN A 34 0.82 -39.65 6.19
C ASN A 34 2.25 -39.62 5.66
N ARG A 35 2.94 -38.48 5.80
CA ARG A 35 4.36 -38.34 5.45
C ARG A 35 5.23 -39.07 6.48
N SER A 36 5.38 -40.38 6.29
CA SER A 36 6.19 -41.25 7.16
C SER A 36 7.68 -40.89 7.14
N MET A 37 8.19 -40.39 6.02
CA MET A 37 9.59 -39.99 5.83
C MET A 37 10.02 -38.75 6.63
N ILE A 38 9.09 -37.98 7.20
CA ILE A 38 9.45 -36.85 8.07
C ILE A 38 9.89 -37.38 9.44
N HIS A 39 11.11 -37.03 9.84
CA HIS A 39 11.67 -37.32 11.15
C HIS A 39 10.74 -36.80 12.27
N LYS A 40 10.59 -37.56 13.36
CA LYS A 40 9.63 -37.26 14.43
C LYS A 40 9.81 -35.86 15.04
N SER A 41 11.05 -35.37 15.13
CA SER A 41 11.33 -34.02 15.65
C SER A 41 10.80 -32.88 14.78
N LEU A 42 10.54 -33.13 13.49
CA LEU A 42 10.03 -32.14 12.54
C LEU A 42 8.50 -32.17 12.42
N ARG A 43 7.84 -33.15 13.08
CA ARG A 43 6.37 -33.28 13.05
C ARG A 43 5.76 -32.31 14.06
N LYS A 44 5.19 -31.23 13.55
CA LYS A 44 4.45 -30.26 14.37
C LYS A 44 2.98 -30.62 14.45
N THR A 45 2.39 -30.47 15.63
CA THR A 45 0.93 -30.55 15.77
C THR A 45 0.25 -29.38 15.06
N TYR A 46 -1.06 -29.46 14.86
CA TYR A 46 -1.80 -28.34 14.29
C TYR A 46 -1.68 -27.08 15.17
N ASP A 47 -1.79 -27.25 16.49
CA ASP A 47 -1.73 -26.15 17.45
C ASP A 47 -0.37 -25.45 17.42
N GLN A 48 0.73 -26.21 17.40
CA GLN A 48 2.08 -25.65 17.24
C GLN A 48 2.23 -24.85 15.95
N ARG A 49 1.65 -25.33 14.83
CA ARG A 49 1.68 -24.58 13.56
C ARG A 49 0.84 -23.30 13.64
N MET A 50 -0.28 -23.33 14.36
CA MET A 50 -1.11 -22.15 14.55
C MET A 50 -0.40 -21.11 15.43
N GLU A 51 0.26 -21.52 16.51
CA GLU A 51 1.08 -20.64 17.35
C GLU A 51 2.24 -20.00 16.58
N GLU A 52 2.92 -20.77 15.73
CA GLU A 52 3.98 -20.22 14.87
C GLU A 52 3.41 -19.21 13.88
N LYS A 53 2.25 -19.50 13.30
CA LYS A 53 1.57 -18.61 12.36
C LYS A 53 1.16 -17.30 13.05
N THR A 54 0.60 -17.36 14.25
CA THR A 54 0.21 -16.14 14.99
C THR A 54 1.42 -15.30 15.38
N LYS A 55 2.50 -15.93 15.85
CA LYS A 55 3.79 -15.25 16.12
C LYS A 55 4.34 -14.57 14.86
N LEU A 56 4.36 -15.27 13.73
CA LEU A 56 4.82 -14.71 12.45
C LEU A 56 3.92 -13.59 11.93
N GLN A 57 2.61 -13.65 12.19
CA GLN A 57 1.69 -12.58 11.84
C GLN A 57 1.93 -11.33 12.68
N ALA A 58 2.14 -11.49 13.99
CA ALA A 58 2.46 -10.38 14.89
C ALA A 58 3.77 -9.70 14.51
N THR A 59 4.83 -10.47 14.20
CA THR A 59 6.11 -9.87 13.77
C THR A 59 6.01 -9.13 12.45
N LYS A 60 5.25 -9.67 11.48
CA LYS A 60 5.01 -8.99 10.20
C LYS A 60 4.17 -7.73 10.34
N ALA A 61 3.18 -7.72 11.24
CA ALA A 61 2.40 -6.52 11.52
C ALA A 61 3.30 -5.41 12.03
N LEU A 62 4.12 -5.70 13.05
CA LEU A 62 5.11 -4.76 13.60
C LEU A 62 6.12 -4.29 12.55
N GLU A 63 6.63 -5.19 11.71
CA GLU A 63 7.55 -4.84 10.62
C GLU A 63 6.90 -3.86 9.63
N ASN A 64 5.63 -4.07 9.30
CA ASN A 64 4.89 -3.20 8.39
C ASN A 64 4.64 -1.82 9.00
N GLU A 65 4.27 -1.75 10.28
CA GLU A 65 4.09 -0.49 11.02
C GLU A 65 5.38 0.34 10.99
N LEU A 66 6.52 -0.25 11.36
CA LEU A 66 7.83 0.43 11.32
C LEU A 66 8.22 0.90 9.92
N LYS A 67 7.92 0.11 8.88
CA LYS A 67 8.19 0.48 7.49
C LYS A 67 7.32 1.65 7.05
N GLN A 68 6.05 1.67 7.44
CA GLN A 68 5.12 2.76 7.11
C GLN A 68 5.54 4.06 7.78
N GLU A 69 5.88 4.03 9.07
CA GLU A 69 6.38 5.20 9.80
C GLU A 69 7.62 5.80 9.12
N LYS A 70 8.66 4.98 8.89
CA LYS A 70 9.89 5.44 8.22
C LYS A 70 9.66 5.95 6.80
N LYS A 71 8.69 5.38 6.08
CA LYS A 71 8.34 5.84 4.74
C LYS A 71 7.65 7.20 4.82
N ALA A 72 6.69 7.38 5.72
CA ALA A 72 5.99 8.64 5.93
C ALA A 72 6.95 9.78 6.31
N GLU A 73 7.93 9.51 7.19
CA GLU A 73 8.96 10.49 7.53
C GLU A 73 9.80 10.92 6.31
N LYS A 74 10.28 9.94 5.53
CA LYS A 74 11.05 10.21 4.32
C LYS A 74 10.25 10.98 3.28
N ASP A 75 8.98 10.63 3.12
CA ASP A 75 8.08 11.28 2.18
C ASP A 75 7.82 12.74 2.61
N ALA A 76 7.57 12.98 3.90
CA ALA A 76 7.43 14.33 4.45
C ALA A 76 8.69 15.20 4.27
N ILE A 77 9.89 14.62 4.40
CA ILE A 77 11.15 15.33 4.12
C ILE A 77 11.25 15.69 2.63
N ARG A 78 10.92 14.74 1.73
CA ARG A 78 10.95 14.99 0.28
C ARG A 78 9.96 16.08 -0.11
N GLU A 79 8.74 16.06 0.43
CA GLU A 79 7.72 17.07 0.18
C GLU A 79 8.22 18.47 0.58
N LYS A 80 8.77 18.61 1.80
CA LYS A 80 9.37 19.88 2.26
C LYS A 80 10.47 20.39 1.33
N ILE A 81 11.33 19.50 0.82
CA ILE A 81 12.40 19.87 -0.12
C ILE A 81 11.82 20.33 -1.46
N VAL A 82 10.84 19.59 -2.00
CA VAL A 82 10.17 19.93 -3.25
C VAL A 82 9.45 21.27 -3.14
N GLU A 83 8.73 21.52 -2.05
CA GLU A 83 8.09 22.81 -1.79
C GLU A 83 9.08 23.96 -1.70
N ARG A 84 10.20 23.77 -0.98
CA ARG A 84 11.28 24.77 -0.92
C ARG A 84 11.85 25.07 -2.30
N ARG A 85 12.04 24.04 -3.14
CA ARG A 85 12.55 24.20 -4.51
C ARG A 85 11.55 24.97 -5.39
N LYS A 86 10.27 24.60 -5.34
CA LYS A 86 9.19 25.30 -6.08
C LYS A 86 9.11 26.77 -5.68
N ARG A 87 9.13 27.06 -4.38
CA ARG A 87 9.10 28.44 -3.87
C ARG A 87 10.29 29.27 -4.35
N LYS A 88 11.49 28.70 -4.33
CA LYS A 88 12.70 29.37 -4.85
C LYS A 88 12.62 29.60 -6.35
N GLU A 89 12.13 28.63 -7.11
CA GLU A 89 11.97 28.75 -8.56
C GLU A 89 10.96 29.84 -8.94
N GLU A 90 9.83 29.91 -8.23
CA GLU A 90 8.83 30.98 -8.40
C GLU A 90 9.38 32.36 -8.04
N GLN A 91 10.16 32.47 -6.96
CA GLN A 91 10.85 33.71 -6.59
C GLN A 91 11.82 34.14 -7.67
N LEU A 92 12.71 33.24 -8.12
CA LEU A 92 13.66 33.52 -9.19
C LEU A 92 12.96 33.90 -10.50
N ARG A 93 11.80 33.31 -10.81
CA ARG A 93 11.00 33.67 -11.99
C ARG A 93 10.43 35.09 -11.88
N LYS A 94 9.92 35.47 -10.71
CA LYS A 94 9.44 36.84 -10.45
C LYS A 94 10.58 37.85 -10.53
N GLU A 95 11.70 37.58 -9.89
CA GLU A 95 12.89 38.43 -9.91
C GLU A 95 13.42 38.64 -11.34
N LYS A 96 13.46 37.58 -12.15
CA LYS A 96 13.83 37.68 -13.57
C LYS A 96 12.86 38.56 -14.35
N TYR A 97 11.56 38.39 -14.15
CA TYR A 97 10.54 39.21 -14.80
C TYR A 97 10.66 40.69 -14.42
N ASP A 98 10.83 40.98 -13.14
CA ASP A 98 11.00 42.35 -12.63
C ASP A 98 12.29 42.99 -13.17
N ALA A 99 13.38 42.21 -13.23
CA ALA A 99 14.64 42.65 -13.81
C ALA A 99 14.50 42.96 -15.32
N GLU A 100 13.79 42.13 -16.08
CA GLU A 100 13.48 42.38 -17.49
C GLU A 100 12.64 43.66 -17.67
N MET A 101 11.60 43.85 -16.87
CA MET A 101 10.76 45.04 -16.93
C MET A 101 11.53 46.32 -16.58
N SER A 102 12.39 46.25 -15.56
CA SER A 102 13.32 47.33 -15.20
C SER A 102 14.30 47.64 -16.33
N ALA A 103 14.85 46.61 -16.99
CA ALA A 103 15.72 46.78 -18.15
C ALA A 103 14.98 47.43 -19.34
N ARG A 104 13.74 47.01 -19.64
CA ARG A 104 12.91 47.62 -20.68
C ARG A 104 12.64 49.11 -20.38
N LYS A 105 12.37 49.46 -19.12
CA LYS A 105 12.20 50.86 -18.69
C LYS A 105 13.47 51.68 -18.93
N ARG A 106 14.65 51.15 -18.53
CA ARG A 106 15.95 51.79 -18.79
C ARG A 106 16.21 52.02 -20.28
N MET A 107 15.92 51.02 -21.11
CA MET A 107 16.07 51.14 -22.57
C MET A 107 15.15 52.21 -23.17
N ARG A 108 13.92 52.35 -22.65
CA ARG A 108 12.99 53.41 -23.07
C ARG A 108 13.51 54.81 -22.73
N VAL A 109 14.08 55.00 -21.55
CA VAL A 109 14.70 56.28 -21.14
C VAL A 109 15.89 56.60 -22.03
N LYS A 110 16.82 55.65 -22.24
CA LYS A 110 17.95 55.83 -23.16
C LYS A 110 17.50 56.20 -24.57
N ARG A 111 16.44 55.57 -25.09
CA ARG A 111 15.88 55.90 -26.41
C ARG A 111 15.34 57.33 -26.47
N LYS A 112 14.68 57.81 -25.40
CA LYS A 112 14.21 59.20 -25.30
C LYS A 112 15.39 60.19 -25.26
N GLU A 113 16.40 59.92 -24.45
CA GLU A 113 17.61 60.77 -24.36
C GLU A 113 18.35 60.86 -25.69
N LEU A 114 18.52 59.74 -26.39
CA LEU A 114 19.12 59.71 -27.73
C LEU A 114 18.31 60.54 -28.72
N LYS A 115 16.97 60.44 -28.70
CA LYS A 115 16.10 61.23 -29.56
C LYS A 115 16.18 62.73 -29.25
N ALA A 116 16.18 63.10 -27.96
CA ALA A 116 16.32 64.48 -27.53
C ALA A 116 17.69 65.06 -27.92
N ARG A 117 18.77 64.29 -27.76
CA ARG A 117 20.13 64.67 -28.17
C ARG A 117 20.25 64.82 -29.69
N ALA A 118 19.60 63.95 -30.46
CA ALA A 118 19.56 64.06 -31.91
C ALA A 118 18.81 65.32 -32.36
N HIS A 119 17.67 65.61 -31.72
CA HIS A 119 16.90 66.82 -31.99
C HIS A 119 17.62 68.11 -31.55
N ALA A 120 18.43 68.06 -30.47
CA ALA A 120 19.22 69.22 -30.02
C ALA A 120 20.49 69.47 -30.85
N LYS A 121 20.85 68.55 -31.76
CA LYS A 121 21.98 68.67 -32.69
C LYS A 121 21.59 69.20 -34.08
N HIS A 122 20.29 69.32 -34.34
CA HIS A 122 19.71 69.97 -35.52
C HIS A 122 19.14 71.32 -35.11
#